data_AF-A0A7G8EQD7-F1
#
_entry.id   AF-A0A7G8EQD7-F1
#
_cell.length_a   1.000
_cell.length_b   1.000
_cell.length_c   1.000
_cell.angle_alpha   90.00
_cell.angle_beta   90.00
_cell.angle_gamma   90.00
#
_symmetry.space_group_name_H-M   'P 1'
#
loop_
_entity.id
_entity.type
_entity.pdbx_description
1 polymer ?
#
loop_
_entity_poly.entity_id
_entity_poly.type
_entity_poly.pdbx_seq_one_letter_code
_entity_poly.pdbx_strand_id
1 'polypeptide(L)'
;MIPRAENKLLQLDVAEKVGLNVPDTLVSQDPETVARFVGRNGNAIVKPIYGSARQTIEVMGVESDNLPPAASIRLAPAIWQVRVPVVSHLRVHVFGERTIAAEMTADHLDWRFTQPSRPQNVTLAEDLDRKLRAFCGELGLEMAIFDLVRDSKGCTLFLEANQQGQFLFIEGRSGIPLTEAFTAFLMDRALND
;
A
#
# COMPACT_ATOMS: atom_id res chain seq x y z
N MET A 1 16.40 -0.35 10.86
CA MET A 1 15.79 -0.98 9.67
C MET A 1 14.27 -0.78 9.68
N ILE A 2 13.52 -1.41 10.59
CA ILE A 2 12.04 -1.34 10.63
C ILE A 2 11.46 0.07 10.85
N PRO A 3 11.91 0.89 11.82
CA PRO A 3 11.30 2.22 12.05
C PRO A 3 11.44 3.17 10.86
N ARG A 4 12.46 2.96 10.03
CA ARG A 4 12.68 3.75 8.82
C ARG A 4 11.67 3.37 7.74
N ALA A 5 11.36 2.09 7.62
CA ALA A 5 10.43 1.57 6.63
C ALA A 5 8.95 1.89 6.99
N GLU A 6 8.60 2.09 8.26
CA GLU A 6 7.26 2.55 8.67
C GLU A 6 6.92 3.98 8.20
N ASN A 7 7.93 4.76 7.82
CA ASN A 7 7.74 6.13 7.35
C ASN A 7 7.14 6.14 5.94
N LYS A 8 5.84 6.44 5.85
CA LYS A 8 5.10 6.50 4.57
C LYS A 8 5.69 7.50 3.57
N LEU A 9 6.28 8.60 4.03
CA LEU A 9 6.92 9.56 3.12
C LEU A 9 8.14 8.97 2.45
N LEU A 10 8.96 8.24 3.22
CA LEU A 10 10.10 7.52 2.68
C LEU A 10 9.65 6.37 1.76
N GLN A 11 8.57 5.67 2.09
CA GLN A 11 8.01 4.65 1.20
C GLN A 11 7.61 5.24 -0.15
N LEU A 12 6.93 6.39 -0.17
CA LEU A 12 6.53 7.04 -1.42
C LEU A 12 7.73 7.48 -2.24
N ASP A 13 8.74 8.09 -1.61
CA ASP A 13 9.99 8.49 -2.25
C ASP A 13 10.74 7.29 -2.86
N VAL A 14 10.88 6.20 -2.10
CA VAL A 14 11.53 4.98 -2.60
C VAL A 14 10.70 4.32 -3.70
N ALA A 15 9.38 4.30 -3.59
CA ALA A 15 8.50 3.75 -4.61
C ALA A 15 8.68 4.47 -5.95
N GLU A 16 8.72 5.80 -5.95
CA GLU A 16 9.00 6.59 -7.16
C GLU A 16 10.43 6.34 -7.66
N LYS A 17 11.43 6.33 -6.77
CA LYS A 17 12.84 6.10 -7.12
C LYS A 17 13.06 4.76 -7.83
N VAL A 18 12.38 3.70 -7.40
CA VAL A 18 12.47 2.37 -8.02
C VAL A 18 11.49 2.19 -9.19
N GLY A 19 10.71 3.22 -9.54
CA GLY A 19 9.84 3.23 -10.71
C GLY A 19 8.49 2.53 -10.52
N LEU A 20 8.00 2.40 -9.29
CA LEU A 20 6.61 2.05 -9.01
C LEU A 20 5.72 3.27 -9.28
N ASN A 21 4.52 3.03 -9.82
CA ASN A 21 3.54 4.11 -9.95
C ASN A 21 2.91 4.37 -8.59
N VAL A 22 2.88 5.62 -8.16
CA VAL A 22 2.13 6.07 -6.98
C VAL A 22 0.95 6.93 -7.44
N PRO A 23 -0.19 6.91 -6.75
CA PRO A 23 -1.23 7.90 -7.00
C PRO A 23 -0.66 9.31 -6.79
N ASP A 24 -1.14 10.29 -7.56
CA ASP A 24 -0.83 11.70 -7.34
C ASP A 24 -0.98 12.05 -5.86
N THR A 25 0.10 12.51 -5.25
CA THR A 25 0.20 12.69 -3.79
C THR A 25 0.59 14.12 -3.44
N LEU A 26 -0.06 14.68 -2.43
CA LEU A 26 0.28 15.94 -1.77
C LEU A 26 0.46 15.70 -0.28
N VAL A 27 1.56 16.16 0.31
CA VAL A 27 1.74 16.21 1.76
C VAL A 27 1.58 17.66 2.20
N SER A 28 0.53 17.96 2.97
CA SER A 28 0.23 19.34 3.35
C SER A 28 -0.64 19.45 4.60
N GLN A 29 -0.48 20.57 5.30
CA GLN A 29 -1.38 21.09 6.35
C GLN A 29 -1.94 22.48 5.99
N ASP A 30 -1.74 22.93 4.75
CA ASP A 30 -2.28 24.21 4.26
C ASP A 30 -3.63 23.98 3.55
N PRO A 31 -4.75 24.50 4.10
CA PRO A 31 -6.08 24.27 3.54
C PRO A 31 -6.25 24.74 2.10
N GLU A 32 -5.60 25.83 1.69
CA GLU A 32 -5.73 26.35 0.33
C GLU A 32 -5.02 25.44 -0.69
N THR A 33 -3.83 24.96 -0.35
CA THR A 33 -3.09 23.99 -1.15
C THR A 33 -3.85 22.68 -1.27
N VAL A 34 -4.44 22.19 -0.17
CA VAL A 34 -5.29 20.99 -0.17
C VAL A 34 -6.53 21.19 -1.04
N ALA A 35 -7.24 22.30 -0.88
CA ALA A 35 -8.44 22.61 -1.67
C ALA A 35 -8.12 22.67 -3.17
N ARG A 36 -6.99 23.28 -3.56
CA ARG A 36 -6.53 23.31 -4.96
C ARG A 36 -6.23 21.91 -5.48
N PHE A 37 -5.57 21.07 -4.69
CA PHE A 37 -5.25 19.69 -5.06
C PHE A 37 -6.51 18.84 -5.24
N VAL A 38 -7.45 18.89 -4.29
CA VAL A 38 -8.71 18.14 -4.40
C VAL A 38 -9.57 18.69 -5.54
N GLY A 39 -9.69 20.01 -5.68
CA GLY A 39 -10.46 20.65 -6.76
C GLY A 39 -9.94 20.31 -8.17
N ARG A 40 -8.63 20.14 -8.35
CA ARG A 40 -8.05 19.71 -9.64
C ARG A 40 -8.36 18.24 -9.98
N ASN A 41 -8.44 17.38 -8.97
CA ASN A 41 -8.52 15.93 -9.14
C ASN A 41 -9.92 15.35 -8.88
N GLY A 42 -10.86 16.16 -8.40
CA GLY A 42 -12.22 15.78 -8.02
C GLY A 42 -12.27 15.10 -6.65
N ASN A 43 -11.63 13.94 -6.53
CA ASN A 43 -11.68 13.08 -5.34
C ASN A 43 -10.29 12.75 -4.82
N ALA A 44 -10.13 12.83 -3.51
CA ALA A 44 -8.92 12.44 -2.80
C ALA A 44 -9.23 11.50 -1.64
N ILE A 45 -8.19 10.88 -1.11
CA ILE A 45 -8.19 10.21 0.18
C ILE A 45 -7.20 10.91 1.08
N VAL A 46 -7.50 10.97 2.38
CA VAL A 46 -6.58 11.50 3.38
C VAL A 46 -6.05 10.37 4.26
N LYS A 47 -4.73 10.33 4.42
CA LYS A 47 -4.02 9.37 5.27
C LYS A 47 -3.15 10.12 6.29
N PRO A 48 -3.06 9.65 7.53
CA PRO A 48 -2.08 10.18 8.46
C PRO A 48 -0.67 9.75 8.03
N ILE A 49 0.31 10.63 8.24
CA ILE A 49 1.72 10.36 7.95
C ILE A 49 2.23 9.16 8.75
N TYR A 50 1.85 9.11 10.04
CA TYR A 50 2.13 7.99 10.93
C TYR A 50 0.84 7.21 11.22
N GLY A 51 0.93 5.88 11.16
CA GLY A 51 -0.16 5.02 11.60
C GLY A 51 -0.38 5.10 13.12
N SER A 52 -1.56 4.72 13.58
CA SER A 52 -1.82 4.50 15.01
C SER A 52 -1.58 3.02 15.32
N ALA A 53 -0.67 2.72 16.25
CA ALA A 53 -0.46 1.36 16.72
C ALA A 53 -1.67 0.79 17.48
N ARG A 54 -2.63 1.64 17.88
CA ARG A 54 -3.78 1.26 18.70
C ARG A 54 -5.05 1.01 17.89
N GLN A 55 -5.16 1.60 16.70
CA GLN A 55 -6.37 1.52 15.88
C GLN A 55 -6.04 1.59 14.40
N THR A 56 -6.64 0.69 13.62
CA THR A 56 -6.69 0.82 12.16
C THR A 56 -7.49 2.06 11.82
N ILE A 57 -6.84 3.04 11.20
CA ILE A 57 -7.51 4.24 10.69
C ILE A 57 -8.01 3.90 9.29
N GLU A 58 -9.33 3.96 9.13
CA GLU A 58 -10.00 3.80 7.84
C GLU A 58 -9.58 4.92 6.89
N VAL A 59 -9.41 4.57 5.61
CA VAL A 59 -9.11 5.54 4.57
C VAL A 59 -10.36 6.40 4.33
N MET A 60 -10.27 7.69 4.67
CA MET A 60 -11.37 8.63 4.48
C MET A 60 -11.33 9.21 3.06
N GLY A 61 -12.41 9.01 2.31
CA GLY A 61 -12.65 9.69 1.04
C GLY A 61 -13.00 11.17 1.28
N VAL A 62 -12.46 12.04 0.45
CA VAL A 62 -12.68 13.49 0.48
C VAL A 62 -13.05 13.95 -0.93
N GLU A 63 -14.22 14.57 -1.03
CA GLU A 63 -14.72 15.20 -2.25
C GLU A 63 -14.48 16.71 -2.19
N SER A 64 -14.41 17.35 -3.36
CA SER A 64 -14.10 18.79 -3.44
C SER A 64 -15.07 19.71 -2.68
N ASP A 65 -16.33 19.29 -2.53
CA ASP A 65 -17.40 19.99 -1.82
C ASP A 65 -17.54 19.58 -0.35
N ASN A 66 -16.80 18.56 0.09
CA ASN A 66 -16.84 18.02 1.46
C ASN A 66 -15.44 17.88 2.07
N LEU A 67 -14.66 18.96 2.00
CA LEU A 67 -13.35 19.04 2.65
C LEU A 67 -13.50 19.11 4.18
N PRO A 68 -12.56 18.52 4.94
CA PRO A 68 -12.50 18.73 6.38
C PRO A 68 -12.37 20.23 6.72
N PRO A 69 -12.85 20.69 7.88
CA PRO A 69 -12.71 22.08 8.30
C PRO A 69 -11.25 22.54 8.21
N ALA A 70 -11.02 23.75 7.71
CA ALA A 70 -9.69 24.33 7.57
C ALA A 70 -8.89 24.30 8.89
N ALA A 71 -9.57 24.49 10.03
CA ALA A 71 -8.96 24.37 11.35
C ALA A 71 -8.39 22.97 11.61
N SER A 72 -9.08 21.91 11.19
CA SER A 72 -8.62 20.52 11.34
C SER A 72 -7.42 20.21 10.45
N ILE A 73 -7.41 20.70 9.20
CA ILE A 73 -6.30 20.53 8.27
C ILE A 73 -5.01 21.18 8.81
N ARG A 74 -5.13 22.32 9.50
CA ARG A 74 -3.99 23.04 10.08
C ARG A 74 -3.38 22.35 11.31
N LEU A 75 -4.04 21.36 11.92
CA LEU A 75 -3.55 20.71 13.14
C LEU A 75 -2.29 19.88 12.91
N ALA A 76 -2.19 19.21 11.77
CA ALA A 76 -1.07 18.34 11.44
C ALA A 76 -1.00 18.10 9.92
N PRO A 77 0.20 17.86 9.39
CA PRO A 77 0.36 17.48 7.99
C PRO A 77 -0.21 16.09 7.74
N ALA A 78 -0.90 15.94 6.61
CA ALA A 78 -1.48 14.69 6.15
C ALA A 78 -1.06 14.39 4.71
N ILE A 79 -1.18 13.13 4.34
CA ILE A 79 -0.98 12.66 2.97
C ILE A 79 -2.33 12.68 2.27
N TRP A 80 -2.46 13.51 1.24
CA TRP A 80 -3.62 13.63 0.36
C TRP A 80 -3.28 12.92 -0.95
N GLN A 81 -4.03 11.88 -1.30
CA GLN A 81 -3.78 11.10 -2.51
C GLN A 81 -5.01 11.10 -3.40
N VAL A 82 -4.83 11.16 -4.72
CA VAL A 82 -5.97 11.00 -5.64
C VAL A 82 -6.66 9.66 -5.38
N ARG A 83 -8.00 9.69 -5.29
CA ARG A 83 -8.78 8.47 -5.15
C ARG A 83 -8.75 7.71 -6.46
N VAL A 84 -8.05 6.57 -6.47
CA VAL A 84 -7.96 5.69 -7.64
C VAL A 84 -9.29 4.96 -7.86
N PRO A 85 -9.83 4.92 -9.09
CA PRO A 85 -10.92 4.01 -9.46
C PRO A 85 -10.40 2.57 -9.52
N VAL A 86 -10.45 1.88 -8.38
CA VAL A 86 -9.88 0.53 -8.22
C VAL A 86 -10.78 -0.51 -8.89
N VAL A 87 -10.16 -1.37 -9.71
CA VAL A 87 -10.79 -2.59 -10.26
C VAL A 87 -10.48 -3.79 -9.37
N SER A 88 -9.26 -3.87 -8.85
CA SER A 88 -8.82 -4.94 -7.97
C SER A 88 -7.67 -4.50 -7.06
N HIS A 89 -7.54 -5.18 -5.94
CA HIS A 89 -6.45 -5.06 -4.98
C HIS A 89 -5.49 -6.22 -5.15
N LEU A 90 -4.19 -5.92 -5.18
CA LEU A 90 -3.13 -6.91 -5.18
C LEU A 90 -2.37 -6.83 -3.87
N ARG A 91 -2.30 -7.96 -3.17
CA ARG A 91 -1.46 -8.13 -2.00
C ARG A 91 -0.26 -8.98 -2.38
N VAL A 92 0.91 -8.37 -2.43
CA VAL A 92 2.15 -9.02 -2.87
C VAL A 92 3.04 -9.28 -1.67
N HIS A 93 3.47 -10.52 -1.51
CA HIS A 93 4.28 -11.00 -0.40
C HIS A 93 5.68 -11.27 -0.92
N VAL A 94 6.64 -10.48 -0.47
CA VAL A 94 8.06 -10.69 -0.76
C VAL A 94 8.70 -11.30 0.48
N PHE A 95 9.24 -12.51 0.35
CA PHE A 95 9.97 -13.26 1.37
C PHE A 95 11.36 -13.60 0.82
N GLY A 96 12.36 -12.78 1.15
CA GLY A 96 13.67 -12.83 0.49
C GLY A 96 13.53 -12.68 -1.02
N GLU A 97 13.99 -13.68 -1.76
CA GLU A 97 13.92 -13.70 -3.23
C GLU A 97 12.55 -14.16 -3.78
N ARG A 98 11.69 -14.74 -2.94
CA ARG A 98 10.39 -15.29 -3.36
C ARG A 98 9.31 -14.23 -3.30
N THR A 99 8.55 -14.12 -4.39
CA THR A 99 7.40 -13.21 -4.48
C THR A 99 6.12 -14.00 -4.77
N ILE A 100 5.07 -13.78 -3.98
CA ILE A 100 3.74 -14.39 -4.17
C ILE A 100 2.68 -13.29 -4.14
N ALA A 101 1.86 -13.22 -5.19
CA ALA A 101 0.82 -12.21 -5.32
C ALA A 101 -0.58 -12.81 -5.27
N ALA A 102 -1.45 -12.18 -4.49
CA ALA A 102 -2.86 -12.51 -4.44
C ALA A 102 -3.68 -11.31 -4.92
N GLU A 103 -4.64 -11.54 -5.79
CA GLU A 103 -5.57 -10.52 -6.30
C GLU A 103 -6.98 -10.75 -5.75
N MET A 104 -7.67 -9.67 -5.39
CA MET A 104 -9.07 -9.70 -4.96
C MET A 104 -9.81 -8.43 -5.39
N THR A 105 -11.13 -8.51 -5.42
CA THR A 105 -12.03 -7.39 -5.68
C THR A 105 -12.80 -7.03 -4.41
N ALA A 106 -13.13 -5.76 -4.23
CA ALA A 106 -13.90 -5.27 -3.10
C ALA A 106 -14.77 -4.08 -3.56
N ASP A 107 -15.98 -3.98 -3.03
CA ASP A 107 -16.91 -2.89 -3.36
C ASP A 107 -16.66 -1.62 -2.53
N HIS A 108 -15.51 -1.53 -1.86
CA HIS A 108 -15.20 -0.48 -0.89
C HIS A 108 -13.77 0.01 -1.01
N LEU A 109 -13.56 1.29 -0.66
CA LEU A 109 -12.26 1.96 -0.74
C LEU A 109 -11.21 1.29 0.15
N ASP A 110 -11.64 0.88 1.33
CA ASP A 110 -10.83 0.11 2.28
C ASP A 110 -11.41 -1.30 2.40
N TRP A 111 -10.78 -2.26 1.72
CA TRP A 111 -11.24 -3.65 1.65
C TRP A 111 -11.18 -4.35 3.02
N ARG A 112 -10.44 -3.80 3.99
CA ARG A 112 -10.29 -4.38 5.33
C ARG A 112 -11.59 -4.33 6.14
N PHE A 113 -12.50 -3.41 5.77
CA PHE A 113 -13.80 -3.22 6.44
C PHE A 113 -14.95 -3.88 5.67
N THR A 114 -14.66 -4.69 4.65
CA THR A 114 -15.68 -5.40 3.85
C THR A 114 -15.39 -6.88 3.72
N GLN A 115 -16.24 -7.58 2.96
CA GLN A 115 -16.02 -8.96 2.56
C GLN A 115 -15.50 -8.96 1.11
N PRO A 116 -14.18 -8.81 0.88
CA PRO A 116 -13.63 -8.92 -0.47
C PRO A 116 -13.88 -10.31 -1.05
N SER A 117 -13.78 -10.42 -2.38
CA SER A 117 -13.84 -11.73 -3.05
C SER A 117 -12.71 -12.65 -2.61
N ARG A 118 -12.86 -13.95 -2.91
CA ARG A 118 -11.84 -14.96 -2.58
C ARG A 118 -10.53 -14.60 -3.31
N PRO A 119 -9.40 -14.44 -2.59
CA PRO A 119 -8.14 -14.12 -3.23
C PRO A 119 -7.73 -15.18 -4.25
N GLN A 120 -7.23 -14.74 -5.40
CA GLN A 120 -6.73 -15.60 -6.47
C GLN A 120 -5.22 -15.41 -6.60
N ASN A 121 -4.48 -16.50 -6.82
CA ASN A 121 -3.06 -16.42 -7.10
C ASN A 121 -2.85 -15.78 -8.47
N VAL A 122 -1.91 -14.83 -8.59
CA VAL A 122 -1.61 -14.16 -9.85
C VAL A 122 -0.11 -14.07 -10.10
N THR A 123 0.28 -14.21 -11.37
CA THR A 123 1.65 -13.97 -11.80
C THR A 123 1.87 -12.47 -11.95
N LEU A 124 2.93 -11.95 -11.33
CA LEU A 124 3.35 -10.57 -11.52
C LEU A 124 4.15 -10.44 -12.82
N ALA A 125 4.04 -9.26 -13.46
CA ALA A 125 4.98 -8.90 -14.50
C ALA A 125 6.40 -8.82 -13.91
N GLU A 126 7.40 -9.34 -14.63
CA GLU A 126 8.80 -9.38 -14.18
C GLU A 126 9.32 -8.00 -13.77
N ASP A 127 8.92 -6.94 -14.49
CA ASP A 127 9.28 -5.57 -14.17
C ASP A 127 8.73 -5.15 -12.80
N LEU A 128 7.47 -5.46 -12.50
CA LEU A 128 6.86 -5.13 -11.21
C LEU A 128 7.55 -5.89 -10.07
N ASP A 129 7.79 -7.18 -10.23
CA ASP A 129 8.48 -8.01 -9.24
C ASP A 129 9.90 -7.49 -8.94
N ARG A 130 10.65 -7.13 -9.99
CA ARG A 130 11.97 -6.48 -9.85
C ARG A 130 11.89 -5.17 -9.06
N LYS A 131 10.91 -4.32 -9.34
CA LYS A 131 10.74 -3.02 -8.65
C LYS A 131 10.38 -3.20 -7.18
N LEU A 132 9.55 -4.19 -6.84
CA LEU A 132 9.21 -4.51 -5.46
C LEU A 132 10.43 -5.05 -4.68
N ARG A 133 11.25 -5.89 -5.30
CA ARG A 133 12.52 -6.34 -4.69
C ARG A 133 13.52 -5.19 -4.54
N ALA A 134 13.63 -4.30 -5.53
CA ALA A 134 14.46 -3.09 -5.43
C ALA A 134 13.99 -2.16 -4.30
N PHE A 135 12.67 -1.99 -4.13
CA PHE A 135 12.09 -1.26 -3.00
C PHE A 135 12.53 -1.86 -1.66
N CYS A 136 12.45 -3.19 -1.51
CA CYS A 136 12.94 -3.88 -0.32
C CYS A 136 14.43 -3.60 -0.09
N GLY A 137 15.27 -3.71 -1.12
CA GLY A 137 16.71 -3.42 -1.03
C GLY A 137 17.03 -2.00 -0.57
N GLU A 138 16.34 -0.99 -1.11
CA GLU A 138 16.52 0.42 -0.74
C GLU A 138 16.17 0.71 0.73
N LEU A 139 15.21 -0.03 1.29
CA LEU A 139 14.83 0.08 2.69
C LEU A 139 15.54 -0.92 3.62
N GLY A 140 16.38 -1.80 3.06
CA GLY A 140 17.02 -2.89 3.80
C GLY A 140 16.00 -3.87 4.37
N LEU A 141 14.93 -4.18 3.65
CA LEU A 141 13.92 -5.15 4.06
C LEU A 141 14.20 -6.50 3.41
N GLU A 142 14.20 -7.57 4.20
CA GLU A 142 14.25 -8.93 3.69
C GLU A 142 12.85 -9.51 3.45
N MET A 143 11.82 -8.84 3.97
CA MET A 143 10.42 -9.19 3.79
C MET A 143 9.56 -7.93 3.78
N ALA A 144 8.55 -7.93 2.91
CA ALA A 144 7.50 -6.93 2.89
C ALA A 144 6.21 -7.48 2.27
N ILE A 145 5.07 -6.99 2.76
CA ILE A 145 3.75 -7.20 2.18
C ILE A 145 3.30 -5.88 1.57
N PHE A 146 3.18 -5.86 0.26
CA PHE A 146 2.77 -4.70 -0.50
C PHE A 146 1.27 -4.72 -0.74
N ASP A 147 0.64 -3.58 -0.51
CA ASP A 147 -0.72 -3.31 -0.93
C ASP A 147 -0.67 -2.44 -2.19
N LEU A 148 -1.14 -3.02 -3.30
CA LEU A 148 -1.22 -2.40 -4.61
C LEU A 148 -2.68 -2.40 -5.08
N VAL A 149 -2.99 -1.55 -6.05
CA VAL A 149 -4.29 -1.57 -6.74
C VAL A 149 -4.09 -1.53 -8.25
N ARG A 150 -5.01 -2.15 -8.98
CA ARG A 150 -5.15 -1.96 -10.43
C ARG A 150 -6.29 -1.02 -10.72
N ASP A 151 -6.02 -0.05 -11.60
CA ASP A 151 -7.07 0.81 -12.13
C ASP A 151 -7.71 0.21 -13.40
N SER A 152 -8.73 0.91 -13.91
CA SER A 152 -9.44 0.52 -15.14
C SER A 152 -8.60 0.61 -16.43
N LYS A 153 -7.40 1.20 -16.36
CA LYS A 153 -6.45 1.28 -17.48
C LYS A 153 -5.41 0.15 -17.43
N GLY A 154 -5.46 -0.71 -16.41
CA GLY A 154 -4.50 -1.79 -16.20
C GLY A 154 -3.20 -1.33 -15.53
N CYS A 155 -3.12 -0.08 -15.07
CA CYS A 155 -1.98 0.42 -14.32
C CYS A 155 -2.01 -0.14 -12.90
N THR A 156 -0.88 -0.69 -12.44
CA THR A 156 -0.70 -1.11 -11.04
C THR A 156 -0.04 0.02 -10.26
N LEU A 157 -0.70 0.44 -9.18
CA LEU A 157 -0.32 1.55 -8.32
C LEU A 157 0.03 1.06 -6.92
N PHE A 158 1.16 1.53 -6.40
CA PHE A 158 1.62 1.28 -5.04
C PHE A 158 0.85 2.13 -4.03
N LEU A 159 0.35 1.49 -2.96
CA LEU A 159 -0.31 2.19 -1.86
C LEU A 159 0.54 2.23 -0.60
N GLU A 160 1.07 1.08 -0.18
CA GLU A 160 1.92 0.95 1.00
C GLU A 160 2.71 -0.37 1.00
N ALA A 161 3.78 -0.40 1.81
CA ALA A 161 4.52 -1.61 2.16
C ALA A 161 4.47 -1.83 3.68
N ASN A 162 4.09 -3.03 4.09
CA ASN A 162 4.02 -3.47 5.46
C ASN A 162 5.15 -4.46 5.75
N GLN A 163 6.10 -4.11 6.62
CA GLN A 163 7.28 -4.94 6.93
C GLN A 163 6.91 -6.23 7.68
N GLN A 164 5.82 -6.17 8.44
CA GLN A 164 5.25 -7.29 9.21
C GLN A 164 3.74 -7.40 8.97
N GLY A 165 3.31 -7.13 7.73
CA GLY A 165 1.91 -7.19 7.35
C GLY A 165 1.33 -8.59 7.60
N GLN A 166 0.11 -8.64 8.16
CA GLN A 166 -0.63 -9.90 8.25
C GLN A 166 -0.83 -10.49 6.85
N PHE A 167 -0.54 -11.78 6.68
CA PHE A 167 -0.67 -12.47 5.40
C PHE A 167 -1.43 -13.81 5.50
N LEU A 168 -1.44 -14.44 6.67
CA LEU A 168 -1.97 -15.80 6.84
C LEU A 168 -3.46 -15.93 6.48
N PHE A 169 -4.24 -14.86 6.64
CA PHE A 169 -5.65 -14.85 6.25
C PHE A 169 -5.86 -15.04 4.74
N ILE A 170 -4.87 -14.67 3.91
CA ILE A 170 -4.93 -14.90 2.46
C ILE A 170 -4.90 -16.40 2.19
N GLU A 171 -3.96 -17.12 2.80
CA GLU A 171 -3.87 -18.58 2.69
C GLU A 171 -5.15 -19.25 3.18
N GLY A 172 -5.64 -18.88 4.37
CA GLY A 172 -6.88 -19.44 4.91
C GLY A 172 -8.11 -19.24 4.02
N ARG A 173 -8.14 -18.18 3.21
CA ARG A 173 -9.24 -17.88 2.28
C ARG A 173 -9.05 -18.46 0.88
N SER A 174 -7.82 -18.72 0.46
CA SER A 174 -7.49 -19.02 -0.94
C SER A 174 -6.83 -20.38 -1.16
N GLY A 175 -6.07 -20.88 -0.18
CA GLY A 175 -5.16 -22.01 -0.32
C GLY A 175 -3.80 -21.66 -0.92
N ILE A 176 -3.49 -20.37 -1.14
CA ILE A 176 -2.17 -19.93 -1.60
C ILE A 176 -1.13 -20.25 -0.50
N PRO A 177 -0.04 -20.99 -0.80
CA PRO A 177 0.85 -21.58 0.21
C PRO A 177 1.84 -20.55 0.80
N LEU A 178 1.33 -19.51 1.47
CA LEU A 178 2.14 -18.43 2.04
C LEU A 178 2.94 -18.90 3.26
N THR A 179 2.40 -19.79 4.08
CA THR A 179 3.10 -20.36 5.24
C THR A 179 4.32 -21.18 4.81
N GLU A 180 4.19 -21.97 3.75
CA GLU A 180 5.30 -22.74 3.19
C GLU A 180 6.40 -21.79 2.68
N ALA A 181 6.02 -20.76 1.91
CA ALA A 181 6.98 -19.80 1.38
C ALA A 181 7.69 -19.00 2.49
N PHE A 182 6.94 -18.57 3.51
CA PHE A 182 7.50 -17.87 4.67
C PHE A 182 8.43 -18.77 5.50
N THR A 183 8.06 -20.04 5.71
CA THR A 183 8.89 -20.98 6.46
C THR A 183 10.18 -21.28 5.70
N ALA A 184 10.11 -21.48 4.39
CA ALA A 184 11.29 -21.66 3.55
C ALA A 184 12.23 -20.45 3.62
N PHE A 185 11.67 -19.22 3.63
CA PHE A 185 12.44 -18.00 3.84
C PHE A 185 13.16 -18.00 5.20
N LEU A 186 12.46 -18.31 6.30
CA LEU A 186 13.09 -18.36 7.63
C LEU A 186 14.21 -19.42 7.72
N MET A 187 14.01 -20.58 7.11
CA MET A 187 15.03 -21.63 7.05
C MET A 187 16.26 -21.17 6.28
N ASP A 188 16.07 -20.50 5.14
CA ASP A 188 17.17 -19.97 4.33
C ASP A 188 18.00 -18.93 5.11
N ARG A 189 17.35 -18.00 5.81
CA ARG A 189 18.05 -17.01 6.66
C ARG A 189 18.82 -17.68 7.80
N ALA A 190 18.19 -18.63 8.48
CA ALA A 190 18.82 -19.33 9.61
C ALA A 190 20.06 -20.16 9.22
N LEU A 191 20.18 -20.56 7.95
CA LEU A 191 21.30 -21.37 7.46
C LEU A 191 22.40 -20.54 6.79
N ASN A 192 22.12 -19.29 6.41
CA ASN A 192 23.02 -18.44 5.65
C ASN A 192 23.47 -17.16 6.40
N ASP A 193 22.93 -16.91 7.59
CA ASP A 193 23.42 -15.92 8.57
C ASP A 193 24.56 -16.50 9.44
#